data_AF-A0A1J3F6P7-F1
#
_entry.id   AF-A0A1J3F6P7-F1
#
_cell.length_a   1.000
_cell.length_b   1.000
_cell.length_c   1.000
_cell.angle_alpha   90.00
_cell.angle_beta   90.00
_cell.angle_gamma   90.00
#
_symmetry.space_group_name_H-M   'P 1'
#
loop_
_entity.id
_entity.type
_entity.pdbx_description
1 polymer ?
#
loop_
_entity_poly.entity_id
_entity_poly.type
_entity_poly.pdbx_seq_one_letter_code
_entity_poly.pdbx_strand_id
1 'polypeptide(L)'
;HIACLFNGENVDYVKQLLASSGLDVNFGIEVLTNRSLICISRCKGTIMMHSLLQQLGREVVCEQSLDEPGKRQFLVDASEIYDVLV
;
A
#
# COMPACT_ATOMS: atom_id res chain seq x y z
N HIS A 1 -1.95 2.28 -0.99
CA HIS A 1 -1.91 1.00 -1.72
C HIS A 1 -0.86 0.03 -1.16
N ILE A 2 0.45 0.17 -1.46
CA ILE A 2 1.46 -0.85 -1.09
C ILE A 2 1.56 -1.09 0.43
N ALA A 3 1.72 -0.05 1.24
CA ALA A 3 1.85 -0.19 2.70
C ALA A 3 0.62 -0.85 3.39
N CYS A 4 -0.56 -0.58 2.86
CA CYS A 4 -1.83 -1.07 3.41
C CYS A 4 -2.19 -2.47 2.92
N LEU A 5 -2.03 -2.73 1.60
CA LEU A 5 -2.63 -3.90 0.94
C LEU A 5 -1.64 -4.83 0.23
N PHE A 6 -0.57 -4.28 -0.36
CA PHE A 6 0.22 -5.03 -1.36
C PHE A 6 1.67 -5.31 -0.94
N ASN A 7 2.03 -5.11 0.33
CA ASN A 7 3.33 -5.55 0.82
C ASN A 7 3.39 -7.09 0.86
N GLY A 8 4.37 -7.68 0.17
CA GLY A 8 4.51 -9.13 0.00
C GLY A 8 3.84 -9.70 -1.25
N GLU A 9 3.05 -8.89 -1.97
CA GLU A 9 2.32 -9.35 -3.15
C GLU A 9 3.19 -9.40 -4.42
N ASN A 10 2.79 -10.24 -5.37
CA ASN A 10 3.47 -10.33 -6.66
C ASN A 10 3.33 -9.04 -7.47
N VAL A 11 4.43 -8.54 -8.05
CA VAL A 11 4.47 -7.25 -8.75
C VAL A 11 3.57 -7.20 -9.98
N ASP A 12 3.48 -8.30 -10.74
CA ASP A 12 2.67 -8.35 -11.96
C ASP A 12 1.18 -8.39 -11.61
N TYR A 13 0.82 -9.07 -10.53
CA TYR A 13 -0.54 -9.04 -9.98
C TYR A 13 -0.96 -7.63 -9.56
N VAL A 14 -0.09 -6.91 -8.84
CA VAL A 14 -0.35 -5.52 -8.42
C VAL A 14 -0.50 -4.59 -9.63
N LYS A 15 0.35 -4.74 -10.65
CA LYS A 15 0.23 -3.99 -11.91
C LYS A 15 -1.10 -4.25 -12.61
N GLN A 16 -1.53 -5.51 -12.67
CA GLN A 16 -2.80 -5.88 -13.30
C GLN A 16 -4.00 -5.29 -12.55
N LEU A 17 -4.03 -5.38 -11.22
CA LEU A 17 -5.11 -4.82 -10.40
C LEU A 17 -5.23 -3.30 -10.55
N LEU A 18 -4.08 -2.61 -10.67
CA LEU A 18 -4.04 -1.17 -10.78
C LEU A 18 -4.04 -0.67 -12.24
N ALA A 19 -4.19 -1.55 -13.23
CA ALA A 19 -4.13 -1.18 -14.65
C ALA A 19 -5.22 -0.16 -15.04
N SER A 20 -6.40 -0.23 -14.41
CA SER A 20 -7.52 0.70 -14.64
C SER A 20 -7.56 1.89 -13.69
N SER A 21 -6.56 2.05 -12.82
CA SER A 21 -6.54 3.11 -11.78
C SER A 21 -6.21 4.50 -12.31
N GLY A 22 -5.83 4.62 -13.60
CA GLY A 22 -5.34 5.86 -14.20
C GLY A 22 -3.93 6.27 -13.73
N LEU A 23 -3.30 5.47 -12.87
CA LEU A 23 -1.93 5.66 -12.42
C LEU A 23 -0.94 5.01 -13.40
N ASP A 24 0.22 5.64 -13.58
CA ASP A 24 1.36 4.95 -14.18
C ASP A 24 2.03 4.06 -13.11
N VAL A 25 1.49 2.86 -12.95
CA VAL A 25 1.92 1.89 -11.93
C VAL A 25 3.36 1.45 -12.15
N ASN A 26 3.78 1.30 -13.41
CA ASN A 26 5.15 0.90 -13.75
C ASN A 26 6.14 1.98 -13.30
N PHE A 27 5.88 3.23 -13.67
CA PHE A 27 6.70 4.37 -13.24
C PHE A 27 6.71 4.52 -11.72
N GLY A 28 5.54 4.38 -11.07
CA GLY A 28 5.44 4.44 -9.61
C GLY A 28 6.33 3.39 -8.90
N ILE A 29 6.30 2.14 -9.38
CA ILE A 29 7.13 1.06 -8.82
C ILE A 29 8.63 1.33 -9.06
N GLU A 30 8.98 1.82 -10.24
CA GLU A 30 10.36 2.20 -10.57
C GLU A 30 10.88 3.29 -9.63
N VAL A 31 10.11 4.37 -9.44
CA VAL A 31 10.48 5.48 -8.54
C VAL A 31 10.64 5.00 -7.09
N LEU A 32 9.72 4.18 -6.61
CA LEU A 32 9.80 3.64 -5.24
C LEU A 32 11.02 2.73 -5.05
N THR A 33 11.38 1.94 -6.07
CA THR A 33 12.56 1.07 -6.05
C THR A 33 13.85 1.91 -6.09
N ASN A 34 13.92 2.92 -6.97
CA ASN A 34 15.06 3.83 -7.08
C ASN A 34 15.30 4.63 -5.79
N ARG A 35 14.23 4.95 -5.04
CA ARG A 35 14.31 5.61 -3.73
C ARG A 35 14.55 4.64 -2.56
N SER A 36 14.77 3.35 -2.82
CA SER A 36 14.93 2.31 -1.80
C SER A 36 13.76 2.20 -0.83
N LEU A 37 12.55 2.64 -1.23
CA LEU A 37 11.35 2.55 -0.41
C LEU A 37 10.69 1.17 -0.50
N ILE A 38 10.91 0.48 -1.62
CA ILE A 38 10.54 -0.91 -1.82
C ILE A 38 11.68 -1.66 -2.51
N CYS A 39 11.65 -2.98 -2.42
CA CYS A 39 12.51 -3.90 -3.15
C CYS A 39 11.64 -4.97 -3.82
N ILE A 40 12.01 -5.43 -5.02
CA ILE A 40 11.36 -6.56 -5.66
C ILE A 40 12.23 -7.80 -5.46
N SER A 41 11.66 -8.82 -4.84
CA SER A 41 12.34 -10.10 -4.63
C SER A 41 12.69 -10.74 -5.97
N ARG A 42 13.98 -10.99 -6.22
CA ARG A 42 14.44 -11.62 -7.47
C ARG A 42 13.90 -13.03 -7.67
N CYS A 43 13.69 -13.78 -6.59
CA CYS A 43 13.25 -15.18 -6.69
C CYS A 43 11.73 -15.33 -6.84
N LYS A 44 10.95 -14.39 -6.27
CA LYS A 44 9.47 -14.51 -6.21
C LYS A 44 8.72 -13.41 -6.96
N GLY A 45 9.40 -12.35 -7.40
CA GLY A 45 8.78 -11.18 -8.01
C GLY A 45 7.87 -10.41 -7.05
N THR A 46 8.06 -10.55 -5.74
CA THR A 46 7.19 -9.93 -4.73
C THR A 46 7.71 -8.57 -4.30
N ILE A 47 6.79 -7.62 -4.09
CA ILE A 47 7.09 -6.30 -3.54
C ILE A 47 7.39 -6.45 -2.05
N MET A 48 8.49 -5.89 -1.59
CA MET A 48 8.91 -5.90 -0.20
C MET A 48 9.12 -4.47 0.27
N MET A 49 8.40 -4.08 1.32
CA MET A 49 8.56 -2.82 2.03
C MET A 49 9.06 -3.10 3.45
N HIS A 50 10.06 -2.34 3.89
CA HIS A 50 10.57 -2.44 5.26
C HIS A 50 9.46 -2.13 6.27
N SER A 51 9.42 -2.82 7.41
CA SER A 51 8.36 -2.68 8.42
C SER A 51 8.15 -1.23 8.87
N LEU A 52 9.25 -0.49 9.09
CA LEU A 52 9.18 0.93 9.46
C LEU A 52 8.57 1.81 8.35
N LEU A 53 8.87 1.53 7.08
CA LEU A 53 8.26 2.25 5.96
C LEU A 53 6.79 1.88 5.79
N GLN A 54 6.44 0.62 6.06
CA GLN A 54 5.06 0.17 6.05
C GLN A 54 4.26 0.86 7.16
N GLN A 55 4.83 0.96 8.36
CA GLN A 55 4.22 1.68 9.48
C GLN A 55 4.03 3.15 9.12
N LEU A 56 5.08 3.84 8.64
CA LEU A 56 4.99 5.23 8.21
C LEU A 56 3.91 5.42 7.14
N GLY A 57 3.86 4.54 6.14
CA GLY A 57 2.85 4.61 5.08
C GLY A 57 1.42 4.41 5.60
N ARG A 58 1.23 3.65 6.67
CA ARG A 58 -0.07 3.47 7.33
C ARG A 58 -0.44 4.67 8.20
N GLU A 59 0.52 5.24 8.91
CA GLU A 59 0.34 6.47 9.70
C GLU A 59 -0.13 7.63 8.80
N VAL A 60 0.48 7.80 7.63
CA VAL A 60 0.03 8.81 6.64
C VAL A 60 -1.43 8.62 6.21
N VAL A 61 -1.91 7.37 6.13
CA VAL A 61 -3.33 7.11 5.82
C VAL A 61 -4.22 7.40 7.03
N CYS A 62 -3.76 7.08 8.24
CA CYS A 62 -4.47 7.41 9.48
C CYS A 62 -4.68 8.92 9.63
N GLU A 63 -3.65 9.72 9.31
CA GLU A 63 -3.68 11.19 9.36
C GLU A 63 -4.68 11.83 8.37
N GLN A 64 -5.18 11.11 7.37
CA GLN A 64 -6.19 11.63 6.44
C GLN A 64 -7.49 12.02 7.18
N SER A 65 -7.83 11.31 8.25
CA SER A 65 -8.93 11.67 9.13
C SER A 65 -8.78 10.95 10.47
N LEU A 66 -8.34 11.66 11.51
CA LEU A 66 -8.14 11.05 12.82
C LEU A 66 -9.47 10.66 13.48
N ASP A 67 -10.48 11.53 13.39
CA ASP A 67 -11.75 11.37 14.10
C ASP A 67 -12.76 10.48 13.36
N GLU A 68 -12.63 10.34 12.04
CA GLU A 68 -13.58 9.59 11.21
C GLU A 68 -12.84 8.58 10.30
N PRO A 69 -12.55 7.37 10.80
CA PRO A 69 -11.83 6.35 10.03
C PRO A 69 -12.45 6.06 8.66
N GLY A 70 -13.79 6.08 8.55
CA GLY A 70 -14.51 5.84 7.29
C GLY A 70 -14.22 6.85 6.16
N LYS A 71 -13.63 8.01 6.46
CA LYS A 71 -13.19 9.00 5.45
C LYS A 71 -11.79 8.74 4.90
N ARG A 72 -11.03 7.79 5.48
CA ARG A 72 -9.68 7.42 5.04
C ARG A 72 -9.74 6.58 3.77
N GLN A 73 -8.70 6.66 2.95
CA GLN A 73 -8.62 5.86 1.72
C GLN A 73 -8.46 4.36 1.99
N PHE A 74 -7.78 4.00 3.09
CA PHE A 74 -7.64 2.61 3.54
C PHE A 74 -7.83 2.52 5.06
N LEU A 75 -8.46 1.44 5.49
CA LEU A 75 -8.47 1.01 6.89
C LEU A 75 -7.57 -0.21 7.02
N VAL A 76 -6.73 -0.22 8.04
CA VAL A 76 -5.78 -1.32 8.31
C VAL A 76 -6.02 -1.97 9.67
N ASP A 77 -6.73 -1.29 10.56
CA ASP A 77 -7.11 -1.80 11.86
C ASP A 77 -8.46 -2.52 11.78
N ALA A 78 -8.51 -3.73 12.35
CA ALA A 78 -9.71 -4.57 12.26
C ALA A 78 -10.90 -4.02 13.05
N SER A 79 -10.64 -3.28 14.15
CA SER A 79 -11.71 -2.64 14.92
C SER A 79 -12.31 -1.46 14.16
N GLU A 80 -11.47 -0.61 13.56
CA GLU A 80 -11.94 0.49 12.71
C GLU A 80 -12.74 -0.02 11.50
N ILE A 81 -12.32 -1.14 10.89
CA ILE A 81 -13.06 -1.77 9.80
C ILE A 81 -14.45 -2.23 10.26
N TYR A 82 -14.53 -2.86 11.44
CA TYR A 82 -15.80 -3.30 12.00
C TYR A 82 -16.73 -2.12 12.27
N ASP A 83 -16.22 -1.05 12.89
CA ASP A 83 -17.00 0.12 13.27
C ASP A 83 -17.56 0.90 12.07
N VAL A 84 -16.90 0.85 10.91
CA VAL A 84 -17.38 1.50 9.67
C VAL A 84 -18.39 0.63 8.91
N LEU A 85 -18.39 -0.69 9.11
CA LEU A 85 -19.27 -1.63 8.41
C LEU A 85 -20.63 -1.86 9.10
N VAL A 86 -20.73 -1.58 10.40
CA VAL A 86 -21.93 -1.79 11.23
C VAL A 86 -22.72 -0.50 11.39
#